data_AF-A0A4Q3IPV3-F1
#
_entry.id   AF-A0A4Q3IPV3-F1
#
_cell.length_a   1.000
_cell.length_b   1.000
_cell.length_c   1.000
_cell.angle_alpha   90.00
_cell.angle_beta   90.00
_cell.angle_gamma   90.00
#
_symmetry.space_group_name_H-M   'P 1'
#
loop_
_entity.id
_entity.type
_entity.pdbx_description
1 polymer ?
#
loop_
_entity_poly.entity_id
_entity_poly.type
_entity_poly.pdbx_seq_one_letter_code
_entity_poly.pdbx_strand_id
1 'polypeptide(L)' 'HMTLTGSLPDGEVAPVKAALVRAHAQAVPAGPVLIDRVGIFKQQSRSSRFVLLDNIPLG' A
#
# COMPACT_ATOMS: atom_id res chain seq x y z
N HIS A 1 -4.74 -6.29 -3.16
CA HIS A 1 -4.76 -4.85 -3.47
C HIS A 1 -3.70 -4.17 -2.60
N MET A 2 -3.08 -3.08 -3.06
CA MET A 2 -2.19 -2.25 -2.24
C MET A 2 -2.87 -0.92 -1.95
N THR A 3 -2.88 -0.51 -0.69
CA THR A 3 -3.47 0.77 -0.27
C THR A 3 -2.46 1.88 -0.51
N LEU A 4 -2.82 2.86 -1.36
CA LEU A 4 -1.94 3.98 -1.72
C LEU A 4 -2.14 5.22 -0.84
N THR A 5 -3.29 5.35 -0.19
CA THR A 5 -3.63 6.47 0.69
C THR A 5 -4.38 5.98 1.91
N GLY A 6 -4.36 6.75 3.00
CA GLY A 6 -5.30 6.57 4.11
C GLY A 6 -6.73 6.96 3.72
N SER A 7 -7.61 7.03 4.72
CA SER A 7 -8.95 7.59 4.57
C SER A 7 -8.89 9.01 4.04
N LEU A 8 -9.79 9.33 3.12
CA LEU A 8 -9.95 10.66 2.52
C LEU A 8 -11.33 11.21 2.88
N PRO A 9 -11.50 12.54 2.91
CA PRO A 9 -12.83 13.15 2.94
C PRO A 9 -13.66 12.67 1.74
N ASP A 10 -14.98 12.52 1.92
CA ASP A 10 -15.86 11.91 0.89
C ASP A 10 -15.78 12.61 -0.48
N GLY A 11 -15.62 13.94 -0.49
CA GLY A 11 -15.49 14.73 -1.72
C GLY A 11 -14.16 14.54 -2.47
N GLU A 12 -13.14 13.96 -1.83
CA GLU A 12 -11.81 13.78 -2.40
C GLU A 12 -11.58 12.37 -2.96
N VAL A 13 -12.37 11.38 -2.54
CA VAL A 13 -12.16 9.96 -2.90
C VAL A 13 -12.15 9.76 -4.43
N ALA A 14 -13.17 10.26 -5.11
CA ALA A 14 -13.31 10.12 -6.56
C ALA A 14 -12.19 10.82 -7.36
N PRO A 15 -11.90 12.12 -7.14
CA PRO A 15 -10.83 12.80 -7.89
C PRO A 15 -9.44 12.24 -7.59
N VAL A 16 -9.14 11.88 -6.34
CA VAL A 16 -7.84 11.28 -5.97
C VAL A 16 -7.68 9.91 -6.62
N LYS A 17 -8.72 9.07 -6.61
CA LYS A 17 -8.69 7.77 -7.28
C LYS A 17 -8.41 7.90 -8.78
N ALA A 18 -9.08 8.85 -9.46
CA ALA A 18 -8.86 9.08 -10.89
C ALA A 18 -7.42 9.53 -11.18
N ALA A 19 -6.89 10.46 -10.37
CA ALA A 19 -5.52 10.92 -10.50
C ALA A 19 -4.50 9.80 -10.27
N LEU A 20 -4.70 8.96 -9.25
CA LEU A 20 -3.84 7.81 -8.95
C LEU A 20 -3.86 6.77 -10.07
N VAL A 21 -5.03 6.47 -10.64
CA VAL A 21 -5.13 5.53 -11.77
C VAL A 21 -4.34 6.05 -12.98
N ARG A 22 -4.47 7.34 -13.30
CA ARG A 22 -3.72 7.96 -14.41
C ARG A 22 -2.21 7.94 -14.16
N ALA A 23 -1.78 8.33 -12.96
CA ALA A 23 -0.37 8.34 -12.60
C ALA A 23 0.22 6.92 -12.61
N HIS A 24 -0.50 5.94 -12.06
CA HIS A 24 -0.08 4.54 -12.08
C HIS A 24 0.08 4.01 -13.51
N ALA A 25 -0.90 4.26 -14.39
CA ALA A 25 -0.83 3.80 -15.78
C ALA A 25 0.34 4.41 -16.57
N GLN A 26 0.81 5.60 -16.20
CA GLN A 26 1.94 6.27 -16.85
C GLN A 26 3.30 5.78 -16.34
N ALA A 27 3.39 5.40 -15.06
CA ALA A 27 4.66 5.16 -14.40
C ALA A 27 4.92 3.67 -14.07
N VAL A 28 3.89 2.85 -13.97
CA VAL A 28 3.98 1.45 -13.53
C VAL A 28 3.60 0.52 -14.67
N PRO A 29 4.57 -0.21 -15.26
CA PRO A 29 4.29 -1.22 -16.26
C PRO A 29 3.31 -2.28 -15.72
N ALA A 30 2.34 -2.67 -16.54
CA ALA A 30 1.47 -3.78 -16.20
C ALA A 30 2.27 -5.09 -16.19
N GLY A 31 2.18 -5.85 -15.11
CA GLY A 31 2.83 -7.14 -15.00
C GLY A 31 2.75 -7.75 -13.61
N PRO A 32 3.20 -9.00 -13.46
CA PRO A 32 3.37 -9.62 -12.16
C PRO A 32 4.35 -8.82 -11.30
N VAL A 33 4.04 -8.70 -10.00
CA VAL A 33 4.95 -8.13 -9.01
C VAL A 33 5.53 -9.28 -8.20
N LEU A 34 6.85 -9.39 -8.18
CA LEU A 34 7.55 -10.36 -7.33
C LEU A 34 7.39 -9.96 -5.86
N ILE A 35 6.97 -10.91 -5.03
CA ILE A 35 7.03 -10.79 -3.57
C ILE A 35 8.19 -11.64 -3.09
N ASP A 36 9.26 -11.00 -2.65
CA ASP A 36 10.53 -11.64 -2.27
C ASP A 36 10.67 -11.82 -0.76
N ARG A 37 9.77 -11.23 0.03
CA ARG A 37 9.84 -11.18 1.49
C ARG A 37 8.47 -11.07 2.15
N VAL A 38 8.39 -11.52 3.41
CA VAL A 38 7.27 -11.29 4.31
C VAL A 38 7.76 -10.58 5.57
N GLY A 39 7.23 -9.39 5.83
CA GLY A 39 7.45 -8.67 7.09
C GLY A 39 6.38 -9.01 8.13
N ILE A 40 6.79 -9.33 9.35
CA ILE A 40 5.90 -9.48 10.50
C ILE A 40 5.88 -8.17 11.26
N PHE A 41 4.68 -7.60 11.44
CA PHE A 41 4.51 -6.34 12.16
C PHE A 41 3.59 -6.52 13.37
N LYS A 42 3.85 -5.77 14.44
CA LYS A 42 2.95 -5.63 15.57
C LYS A 42 2.32 -4.26 15.57
N GLN A 43 1.00 -4.22 15.75
CA GLN A 43 0.25 -3.01 16.02
C GLN A 43 -0.40 -3.14 17.41
N GLN A 44 -0.01 -2.27 18.35
CA GLN A 44 -0.50 -2.36 19.73
C GLN A 44 -1.97 -1.92 19.86
N SER A 45 -2.40 -0.96 19.06
CA SER A 45 -3.79 -0.47 18.97
C SER A 45 -4.05 0.07 17.55
N ARG A 46 -5.31 0.34 17.20
CA ARG A 46 -5.67 0.86 15.87
C ARG A 46 -5.02 2.20 15.51
N SER A 47 -4.73 3.04 16.50
CA SER A 47 -4.07 4.34 16.32
C SER A 47 -2.54 4.25 16.40
N SER A 48 -2.01 3.10 16.82
CA SER A 48 -0.56 2.91 16.92
C SER A 48 0.06 2.69 15.54
N ARG A 49 1.30 3.16 15.38
CA ARG A 49 2.15 2.79 14.25
C ARG A 49 2.47 1.29 14.30
N PHE A 50 2.68 0.70 13.14
CA PHE A 50 3.22 -0.66 13.03
C PHE A 50 4.70 -0.66 13.41
N VAL A 51 5.12 -1.66 14.17
CA VAL A 51 6.52 -1.93 14.47
C VAL A 51 6.91 -3.22 13.77
N LEU A 52 7.98 -3.20 12.98
CA LEU A 52 8.53 -4.40 12.34
C LEU A 52 9.13 -5.30 13.42
N LEU A 53 8.70 -6.55 13.46
CA LEU A 53 9.22 -7.59 14.34
C LEU A 53 10.21 -8.51 13.63
N ASP A 54 9.92 -8.85 12.38
CA ASP A 54 10.75 -9.78 11.60
C ASP A 54 10.58 -9.56 10.09
N ASN A 55 11.55 -10.01 9.29
CA ASN A 55 11.58 -9.90 7.84
C ASN A 55 12.14 -11.18 7.21
N ILE A 56 11.24 -12.02 6.73
CA ILE A 56 11.54 -13.37 6.25
C ILE A 56 11.72 -13.34 4.72
N PRO A 57 12.90 -13.70 4.19
CA PRO A 57 13.07 -13.88 2.75
C PRO A 57 12.26 -15.06 2.21
N LEU A 58 11.61 -14.84 1.08
CA LEU A 58 10.98 -15.85 0.24
C LEU A 58 11.96 -16.13 -0.91
N GLY A 59 12.71 -17.22 -0.80
CA GLY A 59 13.60 -17.75 -1.83
C GLY A 59 12.96 -18.93 -2.54
#